data_AF-A0A538GM50-F1
#
_entry.id   AF-A0A538GM50-F1
#
_cell.length_a   1.000
_cell.length_b   1.000
_cell.length_c   1.000
_cell.angle_alpha   90.00
_cell.angle_beta   90.00
_cell.angle_gamma   90.00
#
_symmetry.space_group_name_H-M   'P 1'
#
loop_
_entity.id
_entity.type
_entity.pdbx_description
1 polymer ?
#
loop_
_entity_poly.entity_id
_entity_poly.type
_entity_poly.pdbx_seq_one_letter_code
_entity_poly.pdbx_strand_id
1 'polypeptide(L)'
;MRIRHLILLALVLAVAGGTGASTASASGAQTITVVARQVDVNPGETNPCDGDVGTITDDEQDVFHVTAQASGALELSGHGTARVTFVPDGGGVSYTGQETFNIAEAGSGPTFTTTMTTHLRLHGTDGSFITIREVAHLTVSAGDVRVAFDRPTFSCS
;
A
#
# COMPACT_ATOMS: atom_id res chain seq x y z
N MET A 1 3.73 -9.08 -3.54
CA MET A 1 2.94 -7.89 -3.11
C MET A 1 1.44 -7.88 -3.48
N ARG A 2 0.99 -8.16 -4.71
CA ARG A 2 -0.41 -7.88 -5.15
C ARG A 2 -1.58 -8.61 -4.42
N ILE A 3 -1.35 -9.74 -3.75
CA ILE A 3 -2.42 -10.54 -3.10
C ILE A 3 -2.64 -10.13 -1.63
N ARG A 4 -1.62 -9.59 -0.95
CA ARG A 4 -1.70 -9.24 0.49
C ARG A 4 -2.51 -7.96 0.73
N HIS A 5 -2.35 -6.93 -0.11
CA HIS A 5 -3.15 -5.69 -0.01
C HIS A 5 -4.65 -5.91 -0.26
N LEU A 6 -5.02 -6.87 -1.12
CA LEU A 6 -6.44 -7.22 -1.35
C LEU A 6 -7.11 -7.84 -0.10
N ILE A 7 -6.35 -8.53 0.75
CA ILE A 7 -6.85 -9.16 1.98
C ILE A 7 -7.08 -8.10 3.08
N LEU A 8 -6.22 -7.08 3.16
CA LEU A 8 -6.41 -5.94 4.07
C LEU A 8 -7.68 -5.14 3.73
N LEU A 9 -7.94 -4.91 2.44
CA LEU A 9 -9.17 -4.24 1.99
C LEU A 9 -10.43 -5.03 2.42
N ALA A 10 -10.41 -6.35 2.28
CA ALA A 10 -11.51 -7.23 2.72
C ALA A 10 -11.70 -7.22 4.24
N LEU A 11 -10.63 -7.09 5.02
CA LEU A 11 -10.70 -7.04 6.48
C LEU A 11 -11.27 -5.68 6.96
N VAL A 12 -10.93 -4.57 6.30
CA VAL A 12 -11.49 -3.25 6.63
C VAL A 12 -13.01 -3.21 6.42
N LEU A 13 -13.55 -3.93 5.42
CA LEU A 13 -14.99 -4.10 5.26
C LEU A 13 -15.66 -4.89 6.39
N ALA A 14 -14.93 -5.74 7.12
CA ALA A 14 -15.46 -6.51 8.24
C ALA A 14 -15.50 -5.72 9.57
N VAL A 15 -14.76 -4.61 9.69
CA VAL A 15 -14.70 -3.79 10.92
C VAL A 15 -15.87 -2.81 11.04
N ALA A 16 -16.80 -2.77 10.08
CA ALA A 16 -18.07 -2.02 10.21
C ALA A 16 -18.97 -2.51 11.36
N GLY A 17 -18.61 -3.60 12.08
CA GLY A 17 -19.26 -4.04 13.31
C GLY A 17 -18.53 -3.70 14.62
N GLY A 18 -17.35 -3.08 14.57
CA GLY A 18 -16.52 -2.74 15.74
C GLY A 18 -16.59 -1.25 16.09
N THR A 19 -16.53 -0.93 17.38
CA THR A 19 -16.70 0.40 17.99
C THR A 19 -15.70 1.46 17.48
N GLY A 20 -15.89 1.97 16.27
CA GLY A 20 -15.27 3.19 15.77
C GLY A 20 -16.12 4.41 16.13
N ALA A 21 -15.48 5.53 16.49
CA ALA A 21 -16.17 6.80 16.67
C ALA A 21 -16.65 7.32 15.31
N SER A 22 -17.91 7.03 14.97
CA SER A 22 -18.56 7.52 13.76
C SER A 22 -19.00 8.97 13.94
N THR A 23 -18.46 9.86 13.11
CA THR A 23 -18.99 11.23 12.98
C THR A 23 -20.00 11.25 11.85
N ALA A 24 -21.29 11.36 12.19
CA ALA A 24 -22.35 11.47 11.21
C ALA A 24 -22.28 12.86 10.55
N SER A 25 -22.04 12.91 9.24
CA SER A 25 -22.14 14.15 8.46
C SER A 25 -23.58 14.40 8.02
N ALA A 26 -23.97 15.67 7.85
CA ALA A 26 -25.30 16.09 7.42
C ALA A 26 -25.74 15.53 6.03
N SER A 27 -24.83 14.91 5.29
CA SER A 27 -25.05 14.24 4.00
C SER A 27 -25.54 12.79 4.09
N GLY A 28 -25.59 12.20 5.30
CA GLY A 28 -25.85 10.77 5.49
C GLY A 28 -24.66 9.87 5.17
N ALA A 29 -23.50 10.43 4.81
CA ALA A 29 -22.26 9.68 4.69
C ALA A 29 -21.68 9.32 6.07
N GLN A 30 -21.07 8.15 6.17
CA GLN A 30 -20.39 7.66 7.36
C GLN A 30 -18.94 7.37 7.04
N THR A 31 -18.02 7.95 7.82
CA THR A 31 -16.58 7.72 7.69
C THR A 31 -16.06 6.99 8.91
N ILE A 32 -15.24 5.98 8.67
CA ILE A 32 -14.41 5.33 9.69
C ILE A 32 -12.95 5.63 9.40
N THR A 33 -12.17 5.84 10.46
CA THR A 33 -10.71 5.91 10.39
C THR A 33 -10.15 4.60 10.92
N VAL A 34 -9.29 3.96 10.14
CA VAL A 34 -8.57 2.75 10.50
C VAL A 34 -7.10 3.08 10.60
N VAL A 35 -6.50 2.77 11.76
CA VAL A 35 -5.04 2.81 11.93
C VAL A 35 -4.55 1.37 11.94
N ALA A 36 -3.77 1.01 10.93
CA ALA A 36 -3.19 -0.32 10.81
C ALA A 36 -1.69 -0.28 11.16
N ARG A 37 -1.21 -1.34 11.81
CA ARG A 37 0.20 -1.57 12.08
C ARG A 37 0.48 -3.03 11.79
N GLN A 38 1.48 -3.29 10.98
CA GLN A 38 1.81 -4.63 10.55
C GLN A 38 3.30 -4.74 10.25
N VAL A 39 3.81 -5.96 10.38
CA VAL A 39 5.15 -6.30 9.94
C VAL A 39 4.99 -7.33 8.84
N ASP A 40 5.32 -6.94 7.62
CA ASP A 40 5.31 -7.81 6.47
C ASP A 40 6.72 -8.34 6.21
N VAL A 41 6.83 -9.66 6.05
CA VAL A 41 8.08 -10.35 5.75
C VAL A 41 7.94 -11.04 4.40
N ASN A 42 8.80 -10.66 3.48
CA ASN A 42 8.76 -11.03 2.07
C ASN A 42 10.10 -11.68 1.69
N PRO A 43 10.26 -13.00 1.85
CA PRO A 43 11.48 -13.72 1.46
C PRO A 43 11.52 -14.00 -0.05
N GLY A 44 12.73 -14.13 -0.60
CA GLY A 44 12.94 -14.47 -2.02
C GLY A 44 12.79 -13.29 -2.98
N GLU A 45 12.86 -12.07 -2.46
CA GLU A 45 12.79 -10.85 -3.25
C GLU A 45 14.16 -10.55 -3.89
N THR A 46 14.16 -10.02 -5.11
CA THR A 46 15.39 -9.72 -5.85
C THR A 46 15.69 -8.23 -5.78
N ASN A 47 16.89 -7.86 -5.33
CA ASN A 47 17.37 -6.50 -5.40
C ASN A 47 17.55 -6.09 -6.88
N PRO A 48 16.85 -5.04 -7.37
CA PRO A 48 16.90 -4.65 -8.77
C PRO A 48 18.24 -4.03 -9.19
N CYS A 49 19.11 -3.68 -8.25
CA CYS A 49 20.38 -3.00 -8.52
C CYS A 49 21.53 -3.96 -8.82
N ASP A 50 21.61 -5.07 -8.09
CA ASP A 50 22.72 -6.03 -8.15
C ASP A 50 22.27 -7.48 -8.44
N GLY A 51 20.96 -7.76 -8.31
CA GLY A 51 20.39 -9.09 -8.52
C GLY A 51 20.47 -10.01 -7.30
N ASP A 52 20.94 -9.53 -6.15
CA ASP A 52 20.96 -10.33 -4.93
C ASP A 52 19.55 -10.72 -4.52
N VAL A 53 19.37 -11.98 -4.10
CA VAL A 53 18.11 -12.47 -3.54
C VAL A 53 18.18 -12.38 -2.02
N GLY A 54 17.10 -11.92 -1.41
CA GLY A 54 17.03 -11.73 0.02
C GLY A 54 15.61 -11.62 0.56
N THR A 55 15.53 -11.17 1.81
CA THR A 55 14.27 -10.94 2.51
C THR A 55 14.04 -9.45 2.68
N ILE A 56 12.90 -8.96 2.20
CA ILE A 56 12.37 -7.64 2.55
C ILE A 56 11.55 -7.76 3.83
N THR A 57 11.69 -6.79 4.74
CA THR A 57 10.82 -6.64 5.91
C THR A 57 10.35 -5.20 6.01
N ASP A 58 9.02 -5.04 6.04
CA ASP A 58 8.32 -3.76 6.09
C ASP A 58 7.61 -3.64 7.44
N ASP A 59 8.04 -2.71 8.29
CA ASP A 59 7.36 -2.37 9.56
C ASP A 59 6.51 -1.13 9.32
N GLU A 60 5.22 -1.37 9.07
CA GLU A 60 4.28 -0.43 8.49
C GLU A 60 3.38 0.21 9.55
N GLN A 61 3.04 1.47 9.30
CA GLN A 61 1.97 2.18 9.98
C GLN A 61 1.14 2.96 8.97
N ASP A 62 -0.14 2.60 8.88
CA ASP A 62 -1.05 3.17 7.90
C ASP A 62 -2.25 3.81 8.57
N VAL A 63 -2.79 4.83 7.91
CA VAL A 63 -4.05 5.47 8.27
C VAL A 63 -4.94 5.49 7.04
N PHE A 64 -6.09 4.82 7.14
CA PHE A 64 -7.12 4.80 6.11
C PHE A 64 -8.37 5.52 6.62
N HIS A 65 -9.03 6.23 5.71
CA HIS A 65 -10.36 6.79 5.90
C HIS A 65 -11.27 6.11 4.89
N VAL A 66 -12.27 5.38 5.38
CA VAL A 66 -13.27 4.72 4.54
C VAL A 66 -14.60 5.40 4.74
N THR A 67 -15.17 5.93 3.67
CA THR A 67 -16.42 6.66 3.67
C THR A 67 -17.47 5.88 2.87
N ALA A 68 -18.54 5.48 3.54
CA ALA A 68 -19.76 5.00 2.89
C ALA A 68 -20.70 6.19 2.64
N GLN A 69 -21.01 6.45 1.37
CA GLN A 69 -21.93 7.51 0.98
C GLN A 69 -23.38 7.05 1.06
N ALA A 70 -24.32 7.99 1.21
CA ALA A 70 -25.75 7.70 1.21
C ALA A 70 -26.24 7.08 -0.11
N SER A 71 -25.51 7.28 -1.22
CA SER A 71 -25.77 6.66 -2.52
C SER A 71 -25.42 5.17 -2.59
N GLY A 72 -24.74 4.63 -1.56
CA GLY A 72 -24.14 3.29 -1.58
C GLY A 72 -22.75 3.23 -2.22
N ALA A 73 -22.19 4.37 -2.66
CA ALA A 73 -20.79 4.44 -3.09
C ALA A 73 -19.83 4.34 -1.89
N LEU A 74 -18.63 3.81 -2.15
CA LEU A 74 -17.54 3.74 -1.18
C LEU A 74 -16.37 4.58 -1.67
N GLU A 75 -15.76 5.31 -0.75
CA GLU A 75 -14.50 6.02 -0.96
C GLU A 75 -13.50 5.59 0.11
N LEU A 76 -12.25 5.41 -0.29
CA LEU A 76 -11.11 5.16 0.58
C LEU A 76 -10.03 6.20 0.25
N SER A 77 -9.43 6.76 1.29
CA SER A 77 -8.16 7.46 1.18
C SER A 77 -7.22 6.94 2.26
N GLY A 78 -5.95 6.79 1.92
CA GLY A 78 -4.97 6.22 2.83
C GLY A 78 -3.62 6.85 2.66
N HIS A 79 -2.89 6.90 3.77
CA HIS A 79 -1.49 7.26 3.81
C HIS A 79 -0.76 6.30 4.74
N GLY A 80 0.42 5.86 4.34
CA GLY A 80 1.23 4.94 5.13
C GLY A 80 2.70 5.27 5.09
N THR A 81 3.39 4.81 6.12
CA THR A 81 4.85 4.86 6.22
C THR A 81 5.37 3.51 6.68
N ALA A 82 6.48 3.06 6.12
CA ALA A 82 7.10 1.81 6.54
C ALA A 82 8.60 1.97 6.75
N ARG A 83 9.13 1.39 7.83
CA ARG A 83 10.57 1.14 7.91
C ARG A 83 10.85 -0.14 7.13
N VAL A 84 11.67 -0.01 6.09
CA VAL A 84 11.98 -1.10 5.16
C VAL A 84 13.40 -1.59 5.40
N THR A 85 13.59 -2.90 5.37
CA THR A 85 14.92 -3.53 5.32
C THR A 85 14.98 -4.59 4.24
N PHE A 86 16.13 -4.74 3.62
CA PHE A 86 16.48 -5.88 2.77
C PHE A 86 17.73 -6.55 3.31
N VAL A 87 17.67 -7.86 3.50
CA VAL A 87 18.80 -8.67 3.96
C VAL A 87 19.06 -9.78 2.92
N PRO A 88 20.23 -9.80 2.24
CA PRO A 88 20.54 -10.81 1.24
C PRO A 88 20.80 -12.19 1.86
N ASP A 89 20.38 -13.25 1.16
CA ASP A 89 20.50 -14.63 1.64
C ASP A 89 21.95 -15.14 1.62
N GLY A 90 22.72 -14.74 0.60
CA GLY A 90 24.09 -15.21 0.35
C GLY A 90 25.19 -14.39 1.02
N GLY A 91 24.83 -13.41 1.84
CA GLY A 91 25.71 -12.28 2.18
C GLY A 91 25.79 -11.28 1.03
N GLY A 92 26.02 -10.00 1.34
CA GLY A 92 25.93 -8.92 0.35
C GLY A 92 25.65 -7.59 1.04
N VAL A 93 25.16 -6.61 0.28
CA VAL A 93 24.78 -5.31 0.83
C VAL A 93 23.40 -5.41 1.45
N SER A 94 23.31 -5.15 2.75
CA SER A 94 22.00 -4.99 3.41
C SER A 94 21.54 -3.55 3.22
N TYR A 95 20.24 -3.38 3.00
CA TYR A 95 19.63 -2.07 2.82
C TYR A 95 18.63 -1.76 3.92
N THR A 96 18.57 -0.50 4.36
CA THR A 96 17.56 -0.03 5.31
C THR A 96 17.08 1.37 4.95
N GLY A 97 15.81 1.66 5.22
CA GLY A 97 15.26 2.96 4.90
C GLY A 97 13.79 3.10 5.22
N GLN A 98 13.14 3.96 4.44
CA GLN A 98 11.76 4.37 4.68
C GLN A 98 10.95 4.39 3.38
N GLU A 99 9.74 3.88 3.47
CA GLU A 99 8.68 3.99 2.47
C GLU A 99 7.63 5.00 2.92
N THR A 100 7.06 5.71 1.96
CA THR A 100 5.76 6.35 2.10
C THR A 100 4.86 5.96 0.95
N PHE A 101 3.58 5.75 1.23
CA PHE A 101 2.59 5.58 0.17
C PHE A 101 1.33 6.41 0.42
N ASN A 102 0.63 6.71 -0.67
CA ASN A 102 -0.73 7.24 -0.63
C ASN A 102 -1.60 6.39 -1.53
N ILE A 103 -2.83 6.13 -1.09
CA ILE A 103 -3.83 5.40 -1.86
C ILE A 103 -5.14 6.18 -1.85
N ALA A 104 -5.84 6.16 -2.96
CA ALA A 104 -7.23 6.60 -3.04
C ALA A 104 -8.01 5.58 -3.86
N GLU A 105 -9.21 5.23 -3.40
CA GLU A 105 -10.14 4.38 -4.13
C GLU A 105 -11.53 4.98 -4.08
N ALA A 106 -12.26 4.91 -5.18
CA ALA A 106 -13.67 5.29 -5.22
C ALA A 106 -14.44 4.31 -6.10
N GLY A 107 -15.64 3.92 -5.66
CA GLY A 107 -16.42 2.92 -6.38
C GLY A 107 -17.89 2.87 -5.98
N SER A 108 -18.67 2.19 -6.82
CA SER A 108 -20.07 1.83 -6.55
C SER A 108 -20.38 0.47 -7.16
N GLY A 109 -21.02 -0.41 -6.37
CA GLY A 109 -21.33 -1.78 -6.79
C GLY A 109 -20.05 -2.52 -7.27
N PRO A 110 -20.06 -3.12 -8.48
CA PRO A 110 -18.92 -3.90 -9.00
C PRO A 110 -17.85 -3.05 -9.70
N THR A 111 -17.93 -1.71 -9.58
CA THR A 111 -17.01 -0.79 -10.27
C THR A 111 -16.24 0.03 -9.25
N PHE A 112 -14.92 0.05 -9.34
CA PHE A 112 -14.06 0.88 -8.51
C PHE A 112 -12.83 1.32 -9.29
N THR A 113 -12.24 2.43 -8.86
CA THR A 113 -10.96 2.93 -9.36
C THR A 113 -10.04 3.21 -8.19
N THR A 114 -8.83 2.67 -8.26
CA THR A 114 -7.77 2.80 -7.27
C THR A 114 -6.59 3.53 -7.88
N THR A 115 -6.04 4.51 -7.18
CA THR A 115 -4.77 5.17 -7.51
C THR A 115 -3.83 5.06 -6.34
N MET A 116 -2.55 4.83 -6.62
CA MET A 116 -1.52 4.69 -5.59
C MET A 116 -0.24 5.42 -6.02
N THR A 117 0.44 6.02 -5.05
CA THR A 117 1.79 6.53 -5.22
C THR A 117 2.68 6.01 -4.11
N THR A 118 3.87 5.54 -4.44
CA THR A 118 4.85 5.03 -3.48
C THR A 118 6.19 5.73 -3.66
N HIS A 119 6.88 5.97 -2.56
CA HIS A 119 8.24 6.47 -2.53
C HIS A 119 9.07 5.72 -1.49
N LEU A 120 10.11 5.02 -1.93
CA LEU A 120 11.05 4.31 -1.08
C LEU A 120 12.45 4.89 -1.26
N ARG A 121 13.17 5.08 -0.14
CA ARG A 121 14.61 5.36 -0.16
C ARG A 121 15.31 4.45 0.83
N LEU A 122 16.28 3.68 0.34
CA LEU A 122 17.11 2.77 1.14
C LEU A 122 18.59 3.16 1.06
N HIS A 123 19.31 2.91 2.15
CA HIS A 123 20.75 3.08 2.28
C HIS A 123 21.40 1.70 2.49
N GLY A 124 22.40 1.38 1.66
CA GLY A 124 23.18 0.15 1.72
C GLY A 124 24.28 0.23 2.79
N THR A 125 24.66 -0.91 3.36
CA THR A 125 25.78 -0.98 4.31
C THR A 125 27.15 -0.59 3.70
N ASP A 126 27.25 -0.58 2.38
CA ASP A 126 28.42 -0.17 1.61
C ASP A 126 28.40 1.32 1.19
N GLY A 127 27.37 2.06 1.57
CA GLY A 127 27.16 3.46 1.19
C GLY A 127 26.37 3.67 -0.10
N SER A 128 25.94 2.60 -0.77
CA SER A 128 25.05 2.67 -1.93
C SER A 128 23.63 3.09 -1.53
N PHE A 129 22.81 3.43 -2.53
CA PHE A 129 21.41 3.75 -2.29
C PHE A 129 20.47 3.19 -3.35
N ILE A 130 19.25 2.91 -2.91
CA ILE A 130 18.12 2.55 -3.78
C ILE A 130 17.02 3.58 -3.58
N THR A 131 16.53 4.18 -4.67
CA THR A 131 15.26 4.92 -4.67
C THR A 131 14.27 4.20 -5.56
N ILE A 132 13.07 3.98 -5.04
CA ILE A 132 11.92 3.53 -5.82
C ILE A 132 10.84 4.61 -5.79
N ARG A 133 10.25 4.90 -6.94
CA ARG A 133 9.03 5.69 -7.04
C ARG A 133 8.04 4.96 -7.91
N GLU A 134 6.80 4.88 -7.46
CA GLU A 134 5.74 4.21 -8.21
C GLU A 134 4.52 5.11 -8.32
N VAL A 135 3.87 5.04 -9.47
CA VAL A 135 2.49 5.48 -9.65
C VAL A 135 1.72 4.33 -10.28
N ALA A 136 0.63 3.94 -9.63
CA ALA A 136 -0.25 2.89 -10.10
C ALA A 136 -1.69 3.38 -10.20
N HIS A 137 -2.43 2.80 -11.16
CA HIS A 137 -3.84 3.05 -11.39
C HIS A 137 -4.51 1.74 -11.79
N LEU A 138 -5.66 1.46 -11.20
CA LEU A 138 -6.51 0.33 -11.53
C LEU A 138 -7.96 0.82 -11.65
N THR A 139 -8.65 0.46 -12.72
CA THR A 139 -10.11 0.59 -12.82
C THR A 139 -10.70 -0.77 -13.11
N VAL A 140 -11.61 -1.21 -12.26
CA VAL A 140 -12.42 -2.41 -12.43
C VAL A 140 -13.86 -1.99 -12.74
N SER A 141 -14.50 -2.63 -13.71
CA SER A 141 -15.91 -2.41 -14.03
C SER A 141 -16.57 -3.68 -14.53
N ALA A 142 -17.75 -3.98 -13.98
CA ALA A 142 -18.49 -5.22 -14.21
C ALA A 142 -17.67 -6.48 -13.88
N GLY A 143 -16.79 -6.40 -12.89
CA GLY A 143 -15.90 -7.50 -12.49
C GLY A 143 -14.64 -7.66 -13.35
N ASP A 144 -14.49 -6.90 -14.44
CA ASP A 144 -13.31 -6.94 -15.31
C ASP A 144 -12.38 -5.75 -15.06
N VAL A 145 -11.08 -5.96 -15.18
CA VAL A 145 -10.09 -4.89 -15.25
C VAL A 145 -10.23 -4.15 -16.58
N ARG A 146 -10.50 -2.84 -16.53
CA ARG A 146 -10.64 -1.98 -17.73
C ARG A 146 -9.35 -1.22 -18.03
N VAL A 147 -8.70 -0.71 -17.00
CA VAL A 147 -7.44 0.02 -17.09
C VAL A 147 -6.57 -0.43 -15.94
N ALA A 148 -5.34 -0.80 -16.23
CA ALA A 148 -4.33 -1.06 -15.22
C ALA A 148 -2.98 -0.55 -15.71
N PHE A 149 -2.32 0.26 -14.90
CA PHE A 149 -0.91 0.53 -15.07
C PHE A 149 -0.21 0.58 -13.72
N ASP A 150 1.07 0.27 -13.78
CA ASP A 150 2.01 0.27 -12.67
C ASP A 150 3.32 0.75 -13.29
N ARG A 151 3.89 1.83 -12.73
CA ARG A 151 5.05 2.53 -13.32
C ARG A 151 6.11 2.75 -12.25
N PRO A 152 6.87 1.70 -11.88
CA PRO A 152 7.97 1.84 -10.95
C PRO A 152 9.19 2.41 -11.68
N THR A 153 9.87 3.34 -11.02
CA THR A 153 11.19 3.83 -11.42
C THR A 153 12.19 3.48 -10.34
N PHE A 154 13.28 2.85 -10.75
CA PHE A 154 14.37 2.44 -9.87
C PHE A 154 15.60 3.30 -10.16
N SER A 155 16.25 3.76 -9.10
CA SER A 155 17.54 4.45 -9.20
C SER A 155 18.48 3.85 -8.17
N CYS A 156 19.62 3.39 -8.67
CA CYS A 156 20.69 2.78 -7.89
C CYS A 156 21.93 3.67 -8.00
N SER A 157 22.65 3.88 -6.90
CA SER A 157 23.90 4.65 -6.86
C SER A 157 24.94 4.00 -5.99
#